data_AF-A0A972H0R2-F1
#
_entry.id   AF-A0A972H0R2-F1
#
_cell.length_a   1.000
_cell.length_b   1.000
_cell.length_c   1.000
_cell.angle_alpha   90.00
_cell.angle_beta   90.00
_cell.angle_gamma   90.00
#
_symmetry.space_group_name_H-M   'P 1'
#
loop_
_entity.id
_entity.type
_entity.pdbx_description
1 polymer ?
#
loop_
_entity_poly.entity_id
_entity_poly.type
_entity_poly.pdbx_seq_one_letter_code
_entity_poly.pdbx_strand_id
1 'polypeptide(L)'
;MMDNWAFNHLTANKTKDGWKPLRFTEDQLKEHDKRDVHSLRSRCPAGVGLTFRTDANWIRLSYTIIDKIREFAYFNLFVDGIWISSEGYEQVNLGSHVSTFVLPEYEGMRSIAIYLPHTADLVLHDLVFSPESAVESIPPRKHRILCLGDSITQGLHAKHPASTYPVLISNFLDMQLLNQGVGGTIFNAASLDIHLPYLPELITVAYGVNDWVQCNTMAEFRENCASYMKKLVSIFPAIPIFVITPIWTQNIHKQRDTGSLPDISKVIVEECSPFPTVRIIDGLTLVPHLPSMFNDNVHPTDEAFLHMAMNILRNFGT
;
A
#
# COMPACT_ATOMS: atom_id res chain seq x y z
N MET A 1 4.72 -2.41 -23.59
CA MET A 1 3.61 -1.42 -23.61
C MET A 1 3.10 -1.12 -22.22
N MET A 2 2.85 -2.14 -21.37
CA MET A 2 2.34 -1.95 -20.00
C MET A 2 3.12 -0.92 -19.15
N ASP A 3 4.46 -0.89 -19.23
CA ASP A 3 5.30 0.10 -18.52
C ASP A 3 4.89 1.55 -18.75
N ASN A 4 4.47 1.91 -19.97
CA ASN A 4 4.12 3.29 -20.31
C ASN A 4 2.82 3.74 -19.63
N TRP A 5 2.05 2.78 -19.14
CA TRP A 5 0.76 2.99 -18.49
C TRP A 5 0.86 2.78 -16.99
N ALA A 6 1.87 2.08 -16.50
CA ALA A 6 1.94 1.69 -15.10
C ALA A 6 2.36 2.86 -14.20
N PHE A 7 1.71 2.99 -13.04
CA PHE A 7 2.07 3.94 -12.00
C PHE A 7 2.20 3.26 -10.63
N ASN A 8 2.81 3.95 -9.67
CA ASN A 8 3.02 3.49 -8.29
C ASN A 8 3.80 2.16 -8.12
N HIS A 9 4.69 1.84 -9.05
CA HIS A 9 5.62 0.71 -8.95
C HIS A 9 7.07 1.22 -8.94
N LEU A 10 7.99 0.39 -8.44
CA LEU A 10 9.43 0.70 -8.43
C LEU A 10 10.11 0.17 -9.70
N THR A 11 9.79 -1.07 -10.07
CA THR A 11 10.31 -1.76 -11.25
C THR A 11 9.29 -2.81 -11.69
N ALA A 12 9.55 -3.50 -12.79
CA ALA A 12 8.72 -4.59 -13.25
C ALA A 12 9.55 -5.72 -13.86
N ASN A 13 9.12 -6.95 -13.61
CA ASN A 13 9.63 -8.12 -14.30
C ASN A 13 8.86 -8.29 -15.61
N LYS A 14 9.57 -8.18 -16.74
CA LYS A 14 9.08 -8.55 -18.06
C LYS A 14 9.52 -9.98 -18.33
N THR A 15 8.58 -10.92 -18.25
CA THR A 15 8.85 -12.32 -18.58
C THR A 15 8.18 -12.67 -19.90
N LYS A 16 8.47 -13.87 -20.42
CA LYS A 16 7.72 -14.45 -21.54
C LYS A 16 6.23 -14.61 -21.23
N ASP A 17 5.89 -14.66 -19.93
CA ASP A 17 4.55 -14.90 -19.41
C ASP A 17 3.81 -13.58 -19.10
N GLY A 18 4.40 -12.41 -19.39
CA GLY A 18 3.74 -11.11 -19.24
C GLY A 18 4.52 -10.11 -18.38
N TRP A 19 3.79 -9.13 -17.85
CA TRP A 19 4.33 -8.01 -17.09
C TRP A 19 3.91 -8.08 -15.63
N LYS A 20 4.90 -8.05 -14.72
CA LYS A 20 4.66 -8.10 -13.27
C LYS A 20 5.26 -6.86 -12.58
N PRO A 21 4.43 -5.97 -12.02
CA PRO A 21 4.93 -4.83 -11.26
C PRO A 21 5.52 -5.27 -9.92
N LEU A 22 6.56 -4.57 -9.48
CA LEU A 22 7.22 -4.78 -8.20
C LEU A 22 7.32 -3.47 -7.42
N ARG A 23 7.13 -3.57 -6.11
CA ARG A 23 7.20 -2.44 -5.16
C ARG A 23 8.52 -2.36 -4.41
N PHE A 24 9.42 -3.30 -4.66
CA PHE A 24 10.62 -3.55 -3.87
C PHE A 24 11.83 -3.75 -4.78
N THR A 25 13.02 -3.41 -4.29
CA THR A 25 14.27 -3.79 -4.94
C THR A 25 14.51 -5.30 -4.83
N GLU A 26 15.46 -5.82 -5.60
CA GLU A 26 15.83 -7.24 -5.52
C GLU A 26 16.29 -7.64 -4.12
N ASP A 27 17.04 -6.78 -3.42
CA ASP A 27 17.54 -7.06 -2.08
C ASP A 27 16.42 -7.03 -1.03
N GLN A 28 15.45 -6.12 -1.17
CA GLN A 28 14.24 -6.15 -0.35
C GLN A 28 13.41 -7.41 -0.59
N LEU A 29 13.27 -7.86 -1.84
CA LEU A 29 12.57 -9.11 -2.15
C LEU A 29 13.29 -10.32 -1.55
N LYS A 30 14.63 -10.40 -1.63
CA LYS A 30 15.42 -11.45 -0.97
C LYS A 30 15.20 -11.48 0.55
N GLU A 31 15.09 -10.32 1.19
CA GLU A 31 14.77 -10.23 2.61
C GLU A 31 13.35 -10.78 2.89
N HIS A 32 12.36 -10.39 2.10
CA HIS A 32 10.99 -10.90 2.25
C HIS A 32 10.87 -12.40 1.93
N ASP A 33 11.69 -12.94 1.04
CA ASP A 33 11.71 -14.36 0.67
C ASP A 33 12.20 -15.28 1.78
N LYS A 34 12.77 -14.73 2.87
CA LYS A 34 13.12 -15.51 4.07
C LYS A 34 11.89 -16.10 4.79
N ARG A 35 10.67 -15.60 4.52
CA ARG A 35 9.42 -16.19 5.01
C ARG A 35 8.40 -16.24 3.88
N ASP A 36 7.85 -17.44 3.61
CA ASP A 36 6.87 -17.65 2.52
C ASP A 36 5.71 -16.65 2.55
N VAL A 37 5.20 -16.35 3.76
CA VAL A 37 4.09 -15.41 3.93
C VAL A 37 4.46 -13.98 3.52
N HIS A 38 5.70 -13.55 3.72
CA HIS A 38 6.19 -12.23 3.29
C HIS A 38 6.55 -12.23 1.80
N SER A 39 7.05 -13.37 1.30
CA SER A 39 7.37 -13.58 -0.12
C SER A 39 6.15 -13.30 -1.01
N LEU A 40 5.00 -13.92 -0.70
CA LEU A 40 3.75 -13.67 -1.41
C LEU A 40 3.30 -12.21 -1.26
N ARG A 41 3.28 -11.69 -0.03
CA ARG A 41 2.78 -10.35 0.28
C ARG A 41 3.55 -9.21 -0.38
N SER A 42 4.87 -9.36 -0.49
CA SER A 42 5.72 -8.38 -1.17
C SER A 42 5.53 -8.37 -2.69
N ARG A 43 5.05 -9.48 -3.29
CA ARG A 43 4.76 -9.59 -4.73
C ARG A 43 3.39 -9.05 -5.14
N CYS A 44 2.47 -8.87 -4.20
CA CYS A 44 1.19 -8.25 -4.51
C CYS A 44 1.33 -6.75 -4.81
N PRO A 45 0.64 -6.22 -5.83
CA PRO A 45 0.87 -4.88 -6.37
C PRO A 45 0.08 -3.80 -5.60
N ALA A 46 0.27 -3.74 -4.28
CA ALA A 46 -0.41 -2.77 -3.42
C ALA A 46 -0.18 -1.31 -3.86
N GLY A 47 -1.26 -0.60 -4.17
CA GLY A 47 -1.25 0.79 -4.62
C GLY A 47 -0.81 0.99 -6.09
N VAL A 48 -0.40 -0.07 -6.79
CA VAL A 48 -0.01 -0.03 -8.21
C VAL A 48 -1.25 0.04 -9.10
N GLY A 49 -1.13 0.71 -10.24
CA GLY A 49 -2.20 0.77 -11.24
C GLY A 49 -1.71 1.00 -12.66
N LEU A 50 -2.67 1.09 -13.58
CA LEU A 50 -2.49 1.52 -14.96
C LEU A 50 -3.20 2.87 -15.18
N THR A 51 -2.63 3.77 -15.96
CA THR A 51 -3.18 5.09 -16.25
C THR A 51 -2.85 5.55 -17.67
N PHE A 52 -3.81 6.21 -18.31
CA PHE A 52 -3.75 6.68 -19.69
C PHE A 52 -4.92 7.62 -19.96
N ARG A 53 -4.85 8.38 -21.06
CA ARG A 53 -6.02 9.06 -21.63
C ARG A 53 -6.57 8.26 -22.79
N THR A 54 -7.89 8.12 -22.89
CA THR A 54 -8.54 7.45 -24.03
C THR A 54 -9.97 7.94 -24.21
N ASP A 55 -10.48 7.84 -25.44
CA ASP A 55 -11.89 8.03 -25.81
C ASP A 55 -12.60 6.68 -26.02
N ALA A 56 -11.96 5.57 -25.62
CA ALA A 56 -12.56 4.24 -25.66
C ALA A 56 -13.84 4.16 -24.83
N ASN A 57 -14.79 3.33 -25.27
CA ASN A 57 -16.00 3.02 -24.49
C ASN A 57 -15.89 1.74 -23.65
N TRP A 58 -14.86 0.93 -23.90
CA TRP A 58 -14.47 -0.17 -23.03
C TRP A 58 -12.97 -0.45 -23.09
N ILE A 59 -12.47 -1.03 -22.02
CA ILE A 59 -11.08 -1.51 -21.89
C ILE A 59 -11.12 -2.96 -21.40
N ARG A 60 -10.33 -3.83 -22.02
CA ARG A 60 -10.15 -5.22 -21.59
C ARG A 60 -8.73 -5.44 -21.10
N LEU A 61 -8.61 -6.02 -19.92
CA LEU A 61 -7.34 -6.42 -19.32
C LEU A 61 -7.30 -7.94 -19.16
N SER A 62 -6.35 -8.57 -19.84
CA SER A 62 -6.03 -9.99 -19.65
C SER A 62 -4.92 -10.13 -18.62
N TYR A 63 -5.07 -11.05 -17.68
CA TYR A 63 -4.09 -11.27 -16.61
C TYR A 63 -4.15 -12.70 -16.07
N THR A 64 -3.12 -13.11 -15.35
CA THR A 64 -3.08 -14.37 -14.60
C THR A 64 -2.88 -14.07 -13.13
N ILE A 65 -3.70 -14.67 -12.27
CA ILE A 65 -3.48 -14.68 -10.82
C ILE A 65 -2.66 -15.92 -10.49
N ILE A 66 -1.45 -15.68 -9.98
CA ILE A 66 -0.49 -16.72 -9.61
C ILE A 66 -0.80 -17.26 -8.23
N ASP A 67 -1.11 -16.36 -7.29
CA ASP A 67 -1.41 -16.70 -5.90
C ASP A 67 -2.22 -15.56 -5.23
N LYS A 68 -2.82 -15.82 -4.07
CA LYS A 68 -3.72 -14.89 -3.38
C LYS A 68 -3.57 -14.93 -1.86
N ILE A 69 -3.61 -13.76 -1.24
CA ILE A 69 -3.59 -13.58 0.23
C ILE A 69 -5.02 -13.53 0.80
N ARG A 70 -5.98 -13.17 -0.05
CA ARG A 70 -7.41 -13.09 0.27
C ARG A 70 -8.21 -13.78 -0.82
N GLU A 71 -9.40 -14.23 -0.47
CA GLU A 71 -10.33 -14.82 -1.44
C GLU A 71 -10.82 -13.80 -2.45
N PHE A 72 -10.89 -12.52 -2.08
CA PHE A 72 -11.29 -11.47 -3.00
C PHE A 72 -10.10 -10.86 -3.75
N ALA A 73 -10.37 -10.40 -4.97
CA ALA A 73 -9.47 -9.58 -5.77
C ALA A 73 -10.29 -8.62 -6.62
N TYR A 74 -10.12 -7.32 -6.38
CA TYR A 74 -10.81 -6.25 -7.09
C TYR A 74 -9.83 -5.30 -7.75
N PHE A 75 -10.22 -4.83 -8.93
CA PHE A 75 -9.72 -3.64 -9.59
C PHE A 75 -10.64 -2.48 -9.27
N ASN A 76 -10.13 -1.25 -9.23
CA ASN A 76 -10.96 -0.06 -9.17
C ASN A 76 -10.70 0.83 -10.38
N LEU A 77 -11.78 1.22 -11.05
CA LEU A 77 -11.76 2.06 -12.23
C LEU A 77 -12.09 3.50 -11.87
N PHE A 78 -11.24 4.40 -12.34
CA PHE A 78 -11.39 5.84 -12.19
C PHE A 78 -11.49 6.49 -13.57
N VAL A 79 -12.39 7.47 -13.68
CA VAL A 79 -12.50 8.38 -14.82
C VAL A 79 -12.40 9.81 -14.30
N ASP A 80 -11.44 10.56 -14.82
CA ASP A 80 -11.14 11.95 -14.41
C ASP A 80 -11.02 12.12 -12.89
N GLY A 81 -10.38 11.15 -12.23
CA GLY A 81 -10.15 11.15 -10.78
C GLY A 81 -11.35 10.70 -9.94
N ILE A 82 -12.48 10.36 -10.56
CA ILE A 82 -13.67 9.84 -9.87
C ILE A 82 -13.70 8.32 -9.98
N TRP A 83 -13.85 7.63 -8.85
CA TRP A 83 -14.06 6.18 -8.82
C TRP A 83 -15.46 5.85 -9.33
N ILE A 84 -15.55 5.11 -10.44
CA ILE A 84 -16.83 4.80 -11.10
C ILE A 84 -17.23 3.33 -11.01
N SER A 85 -16.29 2.39 -10.92
CA SER A 85 -16.62 0.97 -10.79
C SER A 85 -15.53 0.16 -10.08
N SER A 86 -15.90 -1.03 -9.64
CA SER A 86 -15.02 -2.02 -9.04
C SER A 86 -15.27 -3.37 -9.68
N GLU A 87 -14.32 -3.82 -10.49
CA GLU A 87 -14.43 -5.09 -11.21
C GLU A 87 -13.59 -6.15 -10.50
N GLY A 88 -14.14 -7.34 -10.26
CA GLY A 88 -13.40 -8.38 -9.56
C GLY A 88 -14.26 -9.51 -9.03
N TYR A 89 -13.71 -10.23 -8.07
CA TYR A 89 -14.31 -11.44 -7.52
C TYR A 89 -14.26 -11.40 -5.99
N GLU A 90 -15.34 -11.84 -5.34
CA GLU A 90 -15.35 -12.10 -3.89
C GLU A 90 -14.65 -13.44 -3.58
N GLN A 91 -14.65 -14.38 -4.55
CA GLN A 91 -13.91 -15.64 -4.52
C GLN A 91 -13.17 -15.81 -5.86
N VAL A 92 -11.90 -15.46 -5.87
CA VAL A 92 -11.06 -15.50 -7.07
C VAL A 92 -10.36 -16.85 -7.21
N ASN A 93 -10.37 -17.41 -8.41
CA ASN A 93 -9.60 -18.60 -8.74
C ASN A 93 -8.21 -18.22 -9.25
N LEU A 94 -7.22 -19.09 -9.04
CA LEU A 94 -5.92 -18.95 -9.69
C LEU A 94 -6.05 -19.24 -11.18
N GLY A 95 -5.11 -18.74 -11.97
CA GLY A 95 -5.08 -18.91 -13.43
C GLY A 95 -5.48 -17.65 -14.20
N SER A 96 -5.82 -17.83 -15.47
CA SER A 96 -6.04 -16.73 -16.42
C SER A 96 -7.46 -16.16 -16.33
N HIS A 97 -7.54 -14.84 -16.39
CA HIS A 97 -8.76 -14.06 -16.32
C HIS A 97 -8.75 -12.92 -17.34
N VAL A 98 -9.94 -12.39 -17.62
CA VAL A 98 -10.13 -11.17 -18.41
C VAL A 98 -11.16 -10.30 -17.70
N SER A 99 -10.80 -9.06 -17.38
CA SER A 99 -11.74 -8.04 -16.90
C SER A 99 -12.09 -7.09 -18.04
N THR A 100 -13.38 -6.78 -18.18
CA THR A 100 -13.86 -5.73 -19.09
C THR A 100 -14.37 -4.56 -18.27
N PHE A 101 -13.76 -3.39 -18.47
CA PHE A 101 -14.16 -2.13 -17.87
C PHE A 101 -14.99 -1.37 -18.88
N VAL A 102 -16.26 -1.14 -18.58
CA VAL A 102 -17.15 -0.32 -19.43
C VAL A 102 -17.01 1.13 -18.97
N LEU A 103 -16.69 2.01 -19.91
CA LEU A 103 -16.57 3.45 -19.66
C LEU A 103 -17.92 4.12 -19.96
N PRO A 104 -18.37 5.07 -19.13
CA PRO A 104 -19.57 5.83 -19.43
C PRO A 104 -19.42 6.62 -20.73
N GLU A 105 -20.55 6.96 -21.36
CA GLU A 105 -20.52 7.73 -22.60
C GLU A 105 -20.05 9.17 -22.33
N TYR A 106 -18.98 9.57 -23.01
CA TYR A 106 -18.42 10.91 -22.93
C TYR A 106 -17.96 11.37 -24.32
N GLU A 107 -17.90 12.69 -24.51
CA GLU A 107 -17.22 13.28 -25.67
C GLU A 107 -15.72 13.43 -25.39
N GLY A 108 -14.89 12.90 -26.29
CA GLY A 108 -13.45 13.10 -26.30
C GLY A 108 -12.65 12.27 -25.27
N MET A 109 -11.35 12.58 -25.18
CA MET A 109 -10.38 11.84 -24.38
C MET A 109 -10.55 12.08 -22.88
N ARG A 110 -10.69 11.00 -22.10
CA ARG A 110 -10.79 11.01 -20.63
C ARG A 110 -9.55 10.43 -19.97
N SER A 111 -9.22 10.91 -18.77
CA SER A 111 -8.16 10.33 -17.95
C SER A 111 -8.66 9.10 -17.21
N ILE A 112 -8.03 7.96 -17.44
CA ILE A 112 -8.36 6.68 -16.84
C ILE A 112 -7.29 6.28 -15.82
N ALA A 113 -7.71 5.72 -14.70
CA ALA A 113 -6.83 4.94 -13.83
C ALA A 113 -7.50 3.63 -13.39
N ILE A 114 -6.74 2.53 -13.41
CA ILE A 114 -7.16 1.20 -12.98
C ILE A 114 -6.19 0.75 -11.88
N TYR A 115 -6.64 0.73 -10.63
CA TYR A 115 -5.85 0.15 -9.53
C TYR A 115 -5.91 -1.37 -9.58
N LEU A 116 -4.76 -2.01 -9.33
CA LEU A 116 -4.63 -3.47 -9.35
C LEU A 116 -4.99 -4.10 -7.98
N PRO A 117 -5.41 -5.38 -7.96
CA PRO A 117 -5.65 -6.12 -6.72
C PRO A 117 -4.41 -6.16 -5.81
N HIS A 118 -4.49 -5.53 -4.63
CA HIS A 118 -3.38 -5.44 -3.67
C HIS A 118 -3.19 -6.71 -2.81
N THR A 119 -4.10 -7.68 -2.93
CA THR A 119 -4.15 -8.95 -2.19
C THR A 119 -3.85 -10.17 -3.05
N ALA A 120 -3.52 -10.00 -4.33
CA ALA A 120 -3.22 -11.09 -5.26
C ALA A 120 -1.90 -10.85 -5.98
N ASP A 121 -1.11 -11.91 -6.16
CA ASP A 121 0.06 -11.90 -7.02
C ASP A 121 -0.38 -12.15 -8.46
N LEU A 122 -0.07 -11.22 -9.36
CA LEU A 122 -0.60 -11.20 -10.71
C LEU A 122 0.45 -10.88 -11.77
N VAL A 123 0.19 -11.41 -12.96
CA VAL A 123 0.93 -11.12 -14.19
C VAL A 123 -0.07 -10.55 -15.20
N LEU A 124 0.22 -9.37 -15.73
CA LEU A 124 -0.61 -8.71 -16.73
C LEU A 124 -0.15 -9.08 -18.14
N HIS A 125 -1.08 -9.37 -19.04
CA HIS A 125 -0.79 -9.79 -20.43
C HIS A 125 -1.07 -8.68 -21.42
N ASP A 126 -2.36 -8.43 -21.67
CA ASP A 126 -2.83 -7.55 -22.74
C ASP A 126 -3.80 -6.51 -22.21
N LEU A 127 -3.66 -5.29 -22.72
CA LEU A 127 -4.57 -4.17 -22.50
C LEU A 127 -5.15 -3.77 -23.86
N VAL A 128 -6.43 -4.05 -24.06
CA VAL A 128 -7.13 -3.86 -25.34
C VAL A 128 -8.21 -2.81 -25.17
N PHE A 129 -8.33 -1.91 -26.13
CA PHE A 129 -9.28 -0.81 -26.15
C PHE A 129 -10.36 -1.07 -27.20
N SER A 130 -11.50 -0.39 -27.07
CA SER A 130 -12.53 -0.43 -28.11
C SER A 130 -11.98 -0.02 -29.48
N PRO A 131 -12.45 -0.61 -30.59
CA PRO A 131 -11.98 -0.24 -31.92
C PRO A 131 -12.05 1.26 -32.18
N GLU A 132 -11.09 1.75 -32.97
CA GLU A 132 -11.01 3.17 -33.39
C GLU A 132 -10.76 4.19 -32.28
N SER A 133 -10.51 3.75 -31.02
CA SER A 133 -10.15 4.65 -29.93
C SER A 133 -8.69 5.13 -30.00
N ALA A 134 -8.45 6.37 -29.60
CA ALA A 134 -7.12 6.91 -29.33
C ALA A 134 -6.68 6.61 -27.88
N VAL A 135 -5.37 6.46 -27.67
CA VAL A 135 -4.78 6.24 -26.35
C VAL A 135 -3.49 7.05 -26.22
N GLU A 136 -3.36 7.82 -25.14
CA GLU A 136 -2.21 8.69 -24.86
C GLU A 136 -1.67 8.48 -23.44
N SER A 137 -0.36 8.57 -23.27
CA SER A 137 0.27 8.45 -21.94
C SER A 137 0.04 9.67 -21.09
N ILE A 138 -0.10 9.43 -19.78
CA ILE A 138 -0.17 10.49 -18.78
C ILE A 138 1.23 10.59 -18.13
N PRO A 139 1.82 11.81 -18.04
CA PRO A 139 3.06 12.00 -17.32
C PRO A 139 2.93 11.53 -15.86
N PRO A 140 3.96 10.89 -15.29
CA PRO A 140 3.95 10.54 -13.86
C PRO A 140 3.73 11.78 -12.99
N ARG A 141 3.07 11.59 -11.84
CA ARG A 141 2.99 12.61 -10.80
C ARG A 141 4.39 13.06 -10.39
N LYS A 142 4.55 14.37 -10.19
CA LYS A 142 5.85 14.97 -9.89
C LYS A 142 6.32 14.64 -8.49
N HIS A 143 5.39 14.66 -7.54
CA HIS A 143 5.68 14.48 -6.14
C HIS A 143 5.62 13.02 -5.71
N ARG A 144 6.38 12.62 -4.69
CA ARG A 144 6.53 11.21 -4.30
C ARG A 144 6.32 10.95 -2.82
N ILE A 145 5.51 9.94 -2.48
CA ILE A 145 5.29 9.48 -1.11
C ILE A 145 5.67 8.01 -0.96
N LEU A 146 6.42 7.70 0.10
CA LEU A 146 6.77 6.34 0.49
C LEU A 146 6.00 5.93 1.74
N CYS A 147 5.19 4.87 1.65
CA CYS A 147 4.45 4.33 2.79
C CYS A 147 5.08 3.01 3.24
N LEU A 148 5.64 2.99 4.44
CA LEU A 148 6.28 1.85 5.09
C LEU A 148 5.36 1.32 6.19
N GLY A 149 5.17 0.01 6.26
CA GLY A 149 4.37 -0.58 7.32
C GLY A 149 4.02 -2.04 7.08
N ASP A 150 2.96 -2.48 7.74
CA ASP A 150 2.54 -3.88 7.76
C ASP A 150 1.28 -4.16 6.90
N SER A 151 0.38 -5.00 7.40
CA SER A 151 -0.85 -5.42 6.72
C SER A 151 -1.84 -4.28 6.55
N ILE A 152 -1.86 -3.33 7.48
CA ILE A 152 -2.73 -2.15 7.41
C ILE A 152 -2.23 -1.24 6.29
N THR A 153 -0.91 -1.04 6.18
CA THR A 153 -0.29 -0.28 5.09
C THR A 153 -0.43 -0.98 3.75
N GLN A 154 -0.29 -2.30 3.70
CA GLN A 154 -0.56 -3.08 2.49
C GLN A 154 -2.03 -2.99 2.05
N GLY A 155 -2.95 -2.83 3.01
CA GLY A 155 -4.38 -2.73 2.78
C GLY A 155 -5.17 -4.03 2.92
N LEU A 156 -4.62 -5.09 3.56
CA LEU A 156 -5.12 -6.49 3.44
C LEU A 156 -6.62 -6.76 3.65
N HIS A 157 -7.38 -5.87 4.27
CA HIS A 157 -8.84 -6.01 4.46
C HIS A 157 -9.66 -4.91 3.82
N ALA A 158 -9.04 -3.99 3.08
CA ALA A 158 -9.78 -3.16 2.15
C ALA A 158 -10.29 -4.08 1.03
N LYS A 159 -11.60 -4.10 0.77
CA LYS A 159 -12.13 -4.83 -0.38
C LYS A 159 -11.65 -4.20 -1.68
N HIS A 160 -11.51 -2.88 -1.67
CA HIS A 160 -11.15 -2.10 -2.84
C HIS A 160 -9.73 -1.51 -2.69
N PRO A 161 -8.79 -1.78 -3.61
CA PRO A 161 -7.46 -1.16 -3.61
C PRO A 161 -7.45 0.36 -3.40
N ALA A 162 -8.43 1.05 -3.99
CA ALA A 162 -8.61 2.50 -3.89
C ALA A 162 -8.97 3.00 -2.49
N SER A 163 -9.57 2.15 -1.66
CA SER A 163 -9.95 2.49 -0.29
C SER A 163 -8.78 2.42 0.69
N THR A 164 -7.63 1.87 0.30
CA THR A 164 -6.48 1.76 1.21
C THR A 164 -5.96 3.14 1.58
N TYR A 165 -5.62 3.37 2.86
CA TYR A 165 -5.19 4.70 3.28
C TYR A 165 -3.99 5.26 2.48
N PRO A 166 -2.97 4.46 2.05
CA PRO A 166 -1.88 4.99 1.24
C PRO A 166 -2.33 5.50 -0.12
N VAL A 167 -3.31 4.82 -0.74
CA VAL A 167 -3.89 5.27 -2.01
C VAL A 167 -4.71 6.55 -1.80
N LEU A 168 -5.55 6.60 -0.77
CA LEU A 168 -6.35 7.78 -0.44
C LEU A 168 -5.48 9.02 -0.18
N ILE A 169 -4.44 8.91 0.66
CA ILE A 169 -3.55 10.05 0.94
C ILE A 169 -2.76 10.47 -0.30
N SER A 170 -2.26 9.52 -1.10
CA SER A 170 -1.46 9.84 -2.29
C SER A 170 -2.30 10.52 -3.38
N ASN A 171 -3.57 10.14 -3.51
CA ASN A 171 -4.50 10.80 -4.42
C ASN A 171 -4.86 12.19 -3.95
N PHE A 172 -5.10 12.39 -2.65
CA PHE A 172 -5.38 13.71 -2.09
C PHE A 172 -4.21 14.69 -2.29
N LEU A 173 -2.98 14.22 -2.11
CA LEU A 173 -1.77 15.05 -2.23
C LEU A 173 -1.24 15.16 -3.66
N ASP A 174 -1.86 14.49 -4.64
CA ASP A 174 -1.35 14.31 -6.00
C ASP A 174 0.12 13.84 -6.04
N MET A 175 0.44 12.84 -5.20
CA MET A 175 1.76 12.22 -5.14
C MET A 175 1.75 10.82 -5.77
N GLN A 176 2.83 10.47 -6.45
CA GLN A 176 3.13 9.10 -6.82
C GLN A 176 3.40 8.31 -5.53
N LEU A 177 2.72 7.19 -5.34
CA LEU A 177 2.87 6.34 -4.17
C LEU A 177 3.86 5.22 -4.46
N LEU A 178 4.80 5.00 -3.54
CA LEU A 178 5.44 3.71 -3.37
C LEU A 178 4.95 3.12 -2.04
N ASN A 179 4.01 2.18 -2.11
CA ASN A 179 3.55 1.45 -0.94
C ASN A 179 4.50 0.27 -0.73
N GLN A 180 5.21 0.22 0.40
CA GLN A 180 6.08 -0.88 0.81
C GLN A 180 5.52 -1.61 2.04
N GLY A 181 4.21 -1.54 2.25
CA GLY A 181 3.50 -2.34 3.23
C GLY A 181 3.59 -3.83 2.92
N VAL A 182 3.93 -4.63 3.94
CA VAL A 182 3.95 -6.10 3.86
C VAL A 182 3.33 -6.68 5.13
N GLY A 183 2.19 -7.35 4.99
CA GLY A 183 1.48 -7.95 6.12
C GLY A 183 2.36 -8.87 6.97
N GLY A 184 2.21 -8.76 8.29
CA GLY A 184 2.93 -9.60 9.26
C GLY A 184 4.38 -9.15 9.54
N THR A 185 4.87 -8.11 8.85
CA THR A 185 6.20 -7.57 9.14
C THR A 185 6.20 -6.70 10.39
N ILE A 186 7.37 -6.62 10.99
CA ILE A 186 7.71 -5.86 12.19
C ILE A 186 8.71 -4.76 11.82
N PHE A 187 9.15 -3.93 12.77
CA PHE A 187 10.31 -3.07 12.56
C PHE A 187 11.56 -3.93 12.26
N ASN A 188 11.92 -4.06 10.98
CA ASN A 188 13.06 -4.87 10.53
C ASN A 188 14.01 -4.01 9.71
N ALA A 189 15.14 -3.58 10.28
CA ALA A 189 16.10 -2.74 9.58
C ALA A 189 16.64 -3.39 8.29
N ALA A 190 16.64 -4.73 8.19
CA ALA A 190 17.08 -5.43 6.98
C ALA A 190 16.13 -5.25 5.78
N SER A 191 14.86 -4.86 5.99
CA SER A 191 13.92 -4.60 4.89
C SER A 191 14.11 -3.25 4.21
N LEU A 192 14.93 -2.36 4.79
CA LEU A 192 15.28 -1.07 4.21
C LEU A 192 16.47 -1.21 3.26
N ASP A 193 16.37 -0.60 2.08
CA ASP A 193 17.44 -0.57 1.08
C ASP A 193 18.06 0.82 1.00
N ILE A 194 19.38 0.90 1.21
CA ILE A 194 20.15 2.14 1.09
C ILE A 194 20.31 2.60 -0.36
N HIS A 195 20.04 1.72 -1.32
CA HIS A 195 20.11 1.96 -2.76
C HIS A 195 18.72 2.05 -3.41
N LEU A 196 17.66 2.27 -2.61
CA LEU A 196 16.30 2.42 -3.13
C LEU A 196 16.27 3.49 -4.24
N PRO A 197 15.94 3.13 -5.51
CA PRO A 197 15.91 4.07 -6.62
C PRO A 197 14.60 4.87 -6.64
N TYR A 198 14.21 5.39 -5.46
CA TYR A 198 13.00 6.16 -5.25
C TYR A 198 13.29 7.24 -4.23
N LEU A 199 13.12 8.50 -4.63
CA LEU A 199 13.35 9.65 -3.77
C LEU A 199 11.99 10.23 -3.34
N PRO A 200 11.48 9.89 -2.14
CA PRO A 200 10.25 10.45 -1.61
C PRO A 200 10.46 11.87 -1.10
N GLU A 201 9.40 12.67 -1.09
CA GLU A 201 9.31 13.96 -0.40
C GLU A 201 8.55 13.83 0.92
N LEU A 202 7.89 12.70 1.13
CA LEU A 202 7.10 12.39 2.32
C LEU A 202 7.18 10.90 2.61
N ILE A 203 7.38 10.53 3.88
CA ILE A 203 7.41 9.13 4.31
C ILE A 203 6.39 8.94 5.44
N THR A 204 5.61 7.87 5.37
CA THR A 204 4.83 7.39 6.53
C THR A 204 5.39 6.05 7.02
N VAL A 205 5.45 5.83 8.33
CA VAL A 205 5.86 4.56 8.95
C VAL A 205 4.76 4.08 9.90
N ALA A 206 4.23 2.88 9.69
CA ALA A 206 3.16 2.31 10.52
C ALA A 206 3.42 0.83 10.84
N TYR A 207 4.00 0.57 12.02
CA TYR A 207 4.31 -0.75 12.57
C TYR A 207 3.93 -0.80 14.06
N GLY A 208 4.10 -1.96 14.70
CA GLY A 208 3.93 -2.12 16.15
C GLY A 208 2.95 -3.22 16.54
N VAL A 209 1.86 -3.43 15.79
CA VAL A 209 0.89 -4.51 16.13
C VAL A 209 1.52 -5.89 15.97
N ASN A 210 2.27 -6.11 14.90
CA ASN A 210 2.98 -7.36 14.68
C ASN A 210 4.14 -7.53 15.67
N ASP A 211 4.84 -6.45 16.01
CA ASP A 211 5.92 -6.46 17.00
C ASP A 211 5.40 -6.85 18.38
N TRP A 212 4.26 -6.28 18.78
CA TRP A 212 3.55 -6.65 20.00
C TRP A 212 3.25 -8.14 20.07
N VAL A 213 2.90 -8.76 18.93
CA VAL A 213 2.56 -10.18 18.84
C VAL A 213 3.80 -11.09 18.73
N GLN A 214 4.85 -10.66 18.03
CA GLN A 214 5.96 -11.51 17.60
C GLN A 214 7.25 -11.34 18.41
N CYS A 215 7.52 -10.17 18.99
CA CYS A 215 8.70 -9.98 19.83
C CYS A 215 8.49 -10.68 21.19
N ASN A 216 9.56 -11.28 21.70
CA ASN A 216 9.52 -12.02 22.97
C ASN A 216 9.63 -11.08 24.17
N THR A 217 10.22 -9.89 24.00
CA THR A 217 10.42 -8.93 25.09
C THR A 217 10.26 -7.50 24.60
N MET A 218 9.93 -6.58 25.52
CA MET A 218 9.92 -5.14 25.23
C MET A 218 11.31 -4.61 24.83
N ALA A 219 12.39 -5.22 25.33
CA ALA A 219 13.75 -4.83 24.98
C ALA A 219 14.07 -5.14 23.51
N GLU A 220 13.68 -6.34 23.03
CA GLU A 220 13.80 -6.74 21.63
C GLU A 220 13.02 -5.77 20.72
N PHE A 221 11.78 -5.45 21.08
CA PHE A 221 10.98 -4.50 20.31
C PHE A 221 11.64 -3.11 20.23
N ARG A 222 12.13 -2.60 21.36
CA ARG A 222 12.82 -1.31 21.42
C ARG A 222 14.05 -1.29 20.49
N GLU A 223 14.86 -2.33 20.52
CA GLU A 223 16.04 -2.46 19.64
C GLU A 223 15.66 -2.51 18.15
N ASN A 224 14.61 -3.27 17.81
CA ASN A 224 14.07 -3.36 16.46
C ASN A 224 13.60 -1.98 15.96
N CYS A 225 12.81 -1.26 16.76
CA CYS A 225 12.32 0.07 16.43
C CYS A 225 13.47 1.08 16.26
N ALA A 226 14.39 1.14 17.22
CA ALA A 226 15.53 2.06 17.20
C ALA A 226 16.46 1.81 16.00
N SER A 227 16.78 0.55 15.71
CA SER A 227 17.67 0.19 14.59
C SER A 227 17.02 0.50 13.23
N TYR A 228 15.72 0.22 13.08
CA TYR A 228 14.97 0.55 11.88
C TYR A 228 14.95 2.06 11.63
N MET A 229 14.57 2.85 12.64
CA MET A 229 14.44 4.30 12.51
C MET A 229 15.79 4.98 12.27
N LYS A 230 16.85 4.52 12.96
CA LYS A 230 18.22 5.01 12.71
C LYS A 230 18.64 4.78 11.26
N LYS A 231 18.38 3.58 10.71
CA LYS A 231 18.69 3.28 9.31
C LYS A 231 17.82 4.10 8.36
N LEU A 232 16.52 4.20 8.59
CA LEU A 232 15.61 4.97 7.74
C LEU A 232 16.02 6.45 7.66
N VAL A 233 16.28 7.08 8.79
CA VAL A 233 16.73 8.48 8.85
C VAL A 233 18.10 8.65 8.19
N SER A 234 18.99 7.64 8.26
CA SER A 234 20.27 7.71 7.54
C SER A 234 20.12 7.66 6.01
N ILE A 235 19.09 6.96 5.50
CA ILE A 235 18.77 6.91 4.06
C ILE A 235 18.11 8.22 3.62
N PHE A 236 17.23 8.77 4.46
CA PHE A 236 16.43 9.97 4.15
C PHE A 236 16.61 11.07 5.21
N PRO A 237 17.81 11.68 5.32
CA PRO A 237 18.14 12.58 6.44
C PRO A 237 17.39 13.90 6.46
N ALA A 238 16.81 14.32 5.33
CA ALA A 238 16.10 15.59 5.18
C ALA A 238 14.60 15.43 4.88
N ILE A 239 14.11 14.20 4.70
CA ILE A 239 12.72 13.96 4.29
C ILE A 239 11.85 13.90 5.55
N PRO A 240 10.69 14.58 5.59
CA PRO A 240 9.76 14.46 6.70
C PRO A 240 9.20 13.03 6.80
N ILE A 241 9.29 12.47 8.01
CA ILE A 241 8.81 11.12 8.33
C ILE A 241 7.68 11.21 9.36
N PHE A 242 6.50 10.74 8.98
CA PHE A 242 5.35 10.65 9.88
C PHE A 242 5.23 9.22 10.41
N VAL A 243 5.58 9.01 11.67
CA VAL A 243 5.44 7.73 12.35
C VAL A 243 4.05 7.66 12.97
N ILE A 244 3.27 6.69 12.54
CA ILE A 244 1.91 6.43 13.02
C ILE A 244 2.00 5.31 14.06
N THR A 245 1.65 5.62 15.31
CA THR A 245 1.55 4.57 16.34
C THR A 245 0.38 3.63 16.04
N PRO A 246 0.34 2.43 16.64
CA PRO A 246 -0.77 1.49 16.44
C PRO A 246 -2.15 2.14 16.60
N ILE A 247 -3.03 1.88 15.64
CA ILE A 247 -4.43 2.32 15.70
C ILE A 247 -5.21 1.56 16.77
N TRP A 248 -6.39 2.06 17.11
CA TRP A 248 -7.28 1.36 18.03
C TRP A 248 -7.63 -0.04 17.53
N THR A 249 -7.70 -0.98 18.46
CA THR A 249 -8.14 -2.37 18.25
C THR A 249 -8.90 -2.82 19.49
N GLN A 250 -9.85 -3.75 19.34
CA GLN A 250 -10.56 -4.36 20.48
C GLN A 250 -9.62 -5.00 21.51
N ASN A 251 -8.42 -5.42 21.09
CA ASN A 251 -7.44 -6.07 21.95
C ASN A 251 -6.39 -5.11 22.52
N ILE A 252 -6.59 -3.80 22.45
CA ILE A 252 -5.60 -2.78 22.83
C ILE A 252 -5.04 -2.97 24.26
N HIS A 253 -5.85 -3.43 25.20
CA HIS A 253 -5.46 -3.66 26.60
C HIS A 253 -4.99 -5.08 26.92
N LYS A 254 -4.96 -5.99 25.93
CA LYS A 254 -4.46 -7.35 26.13
C LYS A 254 -2.98 -7.29 26.52
N GLN A 255 -2.58 -8.14 27.46
CA GLN A 255 -1.20 -8.22 27.93
C GLN A 255 -0.43 -9.31 27.16
N ARG A 256 0.84 -9.02 26.89
CA ARG A 256 1.85 -9.93 26.33
C ARG A 256 3.19 -9.69 27.04
N ASP A 257 4.21 -10.45 26.71
CA ASP A 257 5.57 -10.27 27.26
C ASP A 257 6.19 -8.91 26.86
N THR A 258 5.65 -8.30 25.81
CA THR A 258 5.94 -6.94 25.35
C THR A 258 5.01 -5.88 25.96
N GLY A 259 4.19 -6.23 26.96
CA GLY A 259 3.19 -5.33 27.56
C GLY A 259 1.90 -5.22 26.74
N SER A 260 1.22 -4.09 26.87
CA SER A 260 0.02 -3.74 26.11
C SER A 260 0.34 -2.93 24.85
N LEU A 261 -0.63 -2.79 23.94
CA LEU A 261 -0.42 -1.99 22.72
C LEU A 261 -0.20 -0.48 23.00
N PRO A 262 -0.75 0.12 24.07
CA PRO A 262 -0.32 1.44 24.55
C PRO A 262 1.15 1.49 24.98
N ASP A 263 1.69 0.44 25.60
CA ASP A 263 3.11 0.38 25.98
C ASP A 263 4.01 0.35 24.73
N ILE A 264 3.59 -0.40 23.71
CA ILE A 264 4.23 -0.42 22.39
C ILE A 264 4.21 0.98 21.76
N SER A 265 3.06 1.64 21.78
CA SER A 265 2.91 3.01 21.27
C SER A 265 3.86 3.98 21.99
N LYS A 266 3.96 3.86 23.32
CA LYS A 266 4.89 4.68 24.12
C LYS A 266 6.34 4.47 23.70
N VAL A 267 6.77 3.23 23.51
CA VAL A 267 8.15 2.94 23.05
C VAL A 267 8.40 3.48 21.65
N ILE A 268 7.43 3.38 20.73
CA ILE A 268 7.56 4.02 19.40
C ILE A 268 7.79 5.52 19.54
N VAL A 269 7.01 6.20 20.39
CA VAL A 269 7.20 7.64 20.63
C VAL A 269 8.58 7.93 21.22
N GLU A 270 9.02 7.17 22.21
CA GLU A 270 10.34 7.32 22.85
C GLU A 270 11.50 7.17 21.85
N GLU A 271 11.47 6.13 21.01
CA GLU A 271 12.56 5.84 20.07
C GLU A 271 12.53 6.74 18.82
N CYS A 272 11.35 7.22 18.41
CA CYS A 272 11.20 7.98 17.17
C CYS A 272 11.31 9.50 17.37
N SER A 273 10.86 10.05 18.50
CA SER A 273 10.83 11.49 18.76
C SER A 273 12.20 12.20 18.77
N PRO A 274 13.33 11.55 19.11
CA PRO A 274 14.64 12.19 19.05
C PRO A 274 15.10 12.60 17.65
N PHE A 275 14.50 12.05 16.58
CA PHE A 275 14.87 12.39 15.20
C PHE A 275 14.18 13.68 14.73
N PRO A 276 14.92 14.74 14.32
CA PRO A 276 14.33 16.05 14.03
C PRO A 276 13.32 16.05 12.87
N THR A 277 13.50 15.18 11.88
CA THR A 277 12.62 15.03 10.71
C THR A 277 11.39 14.17 10.99
N VAL A 278 11.31 13.56 12.19
CA VAL A 278 10.20 12.69 12.55
C VAL A 278 9.08 13.51 13.22
N ARG A 279 7.84 13.15 12.87
CA ARG A 279 6.61 13.61 13.52
C ARG A 279 5.79 12.39 13.91
N ILE A 280 5.29 12.38 15.14
CA ILE A 280 4.44 11.32 15.64
C ILE A 280 2.98 11.66 15.35
N ILE A 281 2.26 10.70 14.79
CA ILE A 281 0.81 10.72 14.68
C ILE A 281 0.26 9.68 15.65
N ASP A 282 -0.58 10.10 16.59
CA ASP A 282 -1.26 9.19 17.52
C ASP A 282 -2.33 8.38 16.77
N GLY A 283 -2.06 7.08 16.58
CA GLY A 283 -2.94 6.13 15.93
C GLY A 283 -4.32 6.00 16.55
N LEU A 284 -4.47 6.29 17.84
CA LEU A 284 -5.77 6.25 18.52
C LEU A 284 -6.72 7.36 18.03
N THR A 285 -6.20 8.40 17.40
CA THR A 285 -7.00 9.51 16.86
C THR A 285 -7.46 9.27 15.42
N LEU A 286 -7.02 8.18 14.78
CA LEU A 286 -7.16 8.02 13.32
C LEU A 286 -8.46 7.34 12.90
N VAL A 287 -8.99 6.43 13.72
CA VAL A 287 -10.16 5.60 13.38
C VAL A 287 -11.18 5.63 14.52
N PRO A 288 -12.50 5.57 14.24
CA PRO A 288 -13.49 5.43 15.30
C PRO A 288 -13.27 4.14 16.09
N HIS A 289 -13.41 4.20 17.42
CA HIS A 289 -13.22 3.06 18.34
C HIS A 289 -14.46 2.15 18.37
N LEU A 290 -14.91 1.75 17.19
CA LEU A 290 -16.11 0.95 16.99
C LEU A 290 -15.71 -0.41 16.40
N PRO A 291 -16.13 -1.54 16.99
CA PRO A 291 -15.90 -2.87 16.42
C PRO A 291 -16.28 -3.01 14.94
N SER A 292 -17.35 -2.34 14.49
CA SER A 292 -17.82 -2.38 13.10
C SER A 292 -16.88 -1.74 12.09
N MET A 293 -15.91 -0.94 12.55
CA MET A 293 -14.88 -0.34 11.71
C MET A 293 -13.79 -1.33 11.30
N PHE A 294 -13.82 -2.56 11.82
CA PHE A 294 -12.79 -3.56 11.59
C PHE A 294 -13.41 -4.86 11.08
N ASN A 295 -12.77 -5.45 10.07
CA ASN A 295 -13.18 -6.74 9.49
C ASN A 295 -12.80 -7.92 10.40
N ASP A 296 -11.83 -7.71 11.27
CA ASP A 296 -11.45 -8.61 12.35
C ASP A 296 -11.07 -7.78 13.58
N ASN A 297 -10.27 -8.32 14.49
CA ASN A 297 -9.88 -7.56 15.68
C ASN A 297 -8.85 -6.45 15.41
N VAL A 298 -8.25 -6.36 14.23
CA VAL A 298 -7.08 -5.50 13.93
C VAL A 298 -7.22 -4.71 12.64
N HIS A 299 -7.79 -5.31 11.59
CA HIS A 299 -7.72 -4.76 10.24
C HIS A 299 -8.93 -3.87 9.92
N PRO A 300 -8.70 -2.60 9.49
CA PRO A 300 -9.77 -1.69 9.12
C PRO A 300 -10.63 -2.20 7.97
N THR A 301 -11.89 -1.78 7.97
CA THR A 301 -12.79 -1.77 6.81
C THR A 301 -12.43 -0.62 5.84
N ASP A 302 -13.01 -0.62 4.65
CA ASP A 302 -12.89 0.49 3.69
C ASP A 302 -13.27 1.84 4.30
N GLU A 303 -14.37 1.90 5.06
CA GLU A 303 -14.81 3.12 5.77
C GLU A 303 -13.80 3.56 6.83
N ALA A 304 -13.25 2.61 7.58
CA ALA A 304 -12.24 2.91 8.59
C ALA A 304 -10.92 3.37 7.96
N PHE A 305 -10.52 2.84 6.81
CA PHE A 305 -9.39 3.37 6.05
C PHE A 305 -9.64 4.80 5.55
N LEU A 306 -10.87 5.15 5.18
CA LEU A 306 -11.23 6.53 4.85
C LEU A 306 -11.06 7.47 6.05
N HIS A 307 -11.57 7.09 7.22
CA HIS A 307 -11.34 7.84 8.47
C HIS A 307 -9.84 8.00 8.76
N MET A 308 -9.09 6.89 8.65
CA MET A 308 -7.65 6.86 8.87
C MET A 308 -6.93 7.83 7.93
N ALA A 309 -7.21 7.78 6.63
CA ALA A 309 -6.60 8.65 5.63
C ALA A 309 -6.91 10.13 5.92
N MET A 310 -8.18 10.48 6.16
CA MET A 310 -8.58 11.87 6.43
C MET A 310 -7.93 12.43 7.70
N ASN A 311 -7.80 11.62 8.74
CA ASN A 311 -7.16 12.04 9.99
C ASN A 311 -5.63 12.09 9.88
N ILE A 312 -4.99 11.22 9.09
CA ILE A 312 -3.56 11.34 8.76
C ILE A 312 -3.31 12.65 8.01
N LEU A 313 -4.11 12.96 6.98
CA LEU A 313 -3.95 14.17 6.16
C LEU A 313 -4.01 15.45 7.00
N ARG A 314 -4.77 15.48 8.09
CA ARG A 314 -4.82 16.64 9.02
C ARG A 314 -3.51 16.93 9.73
N ASN A 315 -2.59 15.96 9.76
CA ASN A 315 -1.26 16.13 10.35
C ASN A 315 -0.24 16.60 9.30
N PHE A 316 -0.58 16.60 8.01
CA PHE A 316 0.29 17.14 6.97
C PHE A 316 0.08 18.65 6.86
N GLY A 317 1.13 19.43 7.07
CA GLY A 317 1.07 20.91 7.01
C GLY A 317 0.92 21.62 8.36
N THR A 318 0.94 20.88 9.48
CA THR A 318 1.15 21.40 10.84
C THR A 318 2.63 21.30 11.24
#